data_AF-A0A4R4KIV2-F1
#
_entry.id   AF-A0A4R4KIV2-F1
#
_cell.length_a   1.000
_cell.length_b   1.000
_cell.length_c   1.000
_cell.angle_alpha   90.00
_cell.angle_beta   90.00
_cell.angle_gamma   90.00
#
_symmetry.space_group_name_H-M   'P 1'
#
loop_
_entity.id
_entity.type
_entity.pdbx_description
1 polymer ?
#
loop_
_entity_poly.entity_id
_entity_poly.type
_entity_poly.pdbx_seq_one_letter_code
_entity_poly.pdbx_strand_id
1 'polypeptide(L)'
;MPLRHIPFTFAYKALIGILIFTFLYHISALLGFVPITMVWGGQLQTRDQLIQFESVALAINFLFLSLILIKKKRVDKKASHPLITLFLWLFVALFTLNTVGNLLALNSLETIIFTPLTFLLALFTARLALEK
;
A
#
# COMPACT_ATOMS: atom_id res chain seq x y z
N MET A 1 -20.99 10.41 2.97
CA MET A 1 -19.93 9.57 2.36
C MET A 1 -19.56 8.50 3.37
N PRO A 2 -19.83 7.21 3.09
CA PRO A 2 -19.79 6.10 4.08
C PRO A 2 -18.43 5.97 4.80
N LEU A 3 -17.35 6.37 4.14
CA LEU A 3 -16.00 6.39 4.72
C LEU A 3 -15.88 7.21 6.02
N ARG A 4 -16.64 8.30 6.19
CA ARG A 4 -16.52 9.15 7.39
C ARG A 4 -16.89 8.45 8.70
N HIS A 5 -17.61 7.34 8.64
CA HIS A 5 -17.93 6.53 9.84
C HIS A 5 -16.72 5.76 10.37
N ILE A 6 -15.68 5.54 9.56
CA ILE A 6 -14.45 4.89 10.01
C ILE A 6 -13.64 5.91 10.82
N PRO A 7 -13.25 5.61 12.07
CA PRO A 7 -12.41 6.50 12.87
C PRO A 7 -11.05 6.72 12.19
N PHE A 8 -10.58 7.97 12.14
CA PHE A 8 -9.29 8.31 11.53
C PHE A 8 -8.12 7.54 12.16
N THR A 9 -8.11 7.42 13.49
CA THR A 9 -7.09 6.69 14.24
C THR A 9 -7.08 5.19 13.91
N PHE A 10 -8.25 4.60 13.67
CA PHE A 10 -8.36 3.21 13.24
C PHE A 10 -7.79 3.02 11.84
N ALA A 11 -8.21 3.84 10.87
CA ALA A 11 -7.70 3.77 9.50
C ALA A 11 -6.17 3.96 9.45
N TYR A 12 -5.65 4.94 10.20
CA TYR A 12 -4.20 5.17 10.30
C TYR A 12 -3.44 3.97 10.88
N LYS A 13 -3.91 3.39 11.99
CA LYS A 13 -3.28 2.21 12.60
C LYS A 13 -3.35 0.99 11.69
N ALA A 14 -4.47 0.79 11.00
CA ALA A 14 -4.64 -0.30 10.03
C ALA A 14 -3.65 -0.15 8.87
N LEU A 15 -3.48 1.05 8.30
CA LEU A 15 -2.48 1.32 7.27
C LEU A 15 -1.06 1.01 7.73
N ILE A 16 -0.70 1.38 8.96
CA ILE A 16 0.62 1.05 9.54
C ILE A 16 0.81 -0.46 9.65
N GLY A 17 -0.20 -1.19 10.16
CA GLY A 17 -0.14 -2.64 10.26
C GLY A 17 0.02 -3.34 8.91
N ILE A 18 -0.76 -2.90 7.91
CA ILE A 18 -0.66 -3.41 6.54
C ILE A 18 0.72 -3.10 5.95
N LEU A 19 1.23 -1.88 6.11
CA LEU A 19 2.54 -1.49 5.62
C LEU A 19 3.67 -2.34 6.21
N ILE A 20 3.63 -2.62 7.51
CA ILE A 20 4.61 -3.50 8.17
C ILE A 20 4.58 -4.88 7.53
N PHE A 21 3.39 -5.45 7.34
CA PHE A 21 3.24 -6.74 6.67
C PHE A 21 3.81 -6.70 5.24
N THR A 22 3.50 -5.65 4.47
CA THR A 22 4.01 -5.46 3.11
C THR A 22 5.54 -5.34 3.08
N PHE A 23 6.15 -4.61 4.02
CA PHE A 23 7.61 -4.54 4.14
C PHE A 23 8.22 -5.92 4.43
N LEU A 24 7.64 -6.68 5.36
CA LEU A 24 8.11 -8.03 5.67
C LEU A 24 8.01 -8.96 4.46
N TYR A 25 6.92 -8.86 3.69
CA TYR A 25 6.77 -9.63 2.46
C TYR A 25 7.87 -9.29 1.43
N HIS A 26 8.08 -8.01 1.13
CA HIS A 26 9.09 -7.60 0.15
C HIS A 26 10.52 -8.01 0.57
N ILE A 27 10.84 -7.85 1.86
CA ILE A 27 12.12 -8.31 2.41
C ILE A 27 12.23 -9.84 2.31
N SER A 28 11.16 -10.59 2.61
CA SER A 28 11.18 -12.05 2.50
C SER A 28 11.38 -12.53 1.07
N ALA A 29 10.81 -11.84 0.07
CA ALA A 29 11.02 -12.12 -1.35
C ALA A 29 12.49 -11.86 -1.75
N LEU A 30 13.06 -10.73 -1.32
CA LEU A 30 14.47 -10.42 -1.52
C LEU A 30 15.40 -11.43 -0.83
N LEU A 31 15.04 -11.98 0.33
CA LEU A 31 15.81 -13.03 1.00
C LEU A 31 15.64 -14.41 0.34
N GLY A 32 14.71 -14.55 -0.61
CA GLY A 32 14.46 -15.81 -1.33
C GLY A 32 13.54 -16.78 -0.60
N PHE A 33 12.84 -16.34 0.45
CA PHE A 33 11.81 -17.15 1.11
C PHE A 33 10.54 -17.27 0.27
N VAL A 34 10.31 -16.34 -0.66
CA VAL A 34 9.20 -16.38 -1.62
C VAL A 34 9.74 -16.72 -3.01
N PRO A 35 9.21 -17.74 -3.69
CA PRO A 35 9.61 -18.07 -5.06
C PRO A 35 9.36 -16.90 -6.02
N ILE A 36 10.29 -16.64 -6.95
CA ILE A 36 10.17 -15.55 -7.95
C ILE A 36 8.87 -15.65 -8.76
N THR A 37 8.44 -16.88 -9.07
CA THR A 37 7.20 -17.16 -9.81
C THR A 37 5.93 -16.80 -9.06
N MET A 38 6.01 -16.51 -7.76
CA MET A 38 4.88 -16.11 -6.93
C MET A 38 4.75 -14.60 -6.77
N VAL A 39 5.75 -13.82 -7.18
CA VAL A 39 5.78 -12.37 -7.02
C VAL A 39 5.40 -11.70 -8.35
N TRP A 40 4.68 -10.58 -8.29
CA TRP A 40 4.32 -9.76 -9.45
C TRP A 40 3.58 -10.54 -10.55
N GLY A 41 2.57 -11.31 -10.18
CA GLY A 41 1.77 -12.11 -11.12
C GLY A 41 2.54 -13.26 -11.76
N GLY A 42 3.72 -13.60 -11.25
CA GLY A 42 4.62 -14.58 -11.84
C GLY A 42 5.28 -14.13 -13.14
N GLN A 43 5.32 -12.82 -13.42
CA GLN A 43 5.93 -12.29 -14.64
C GLN A 43 7.45 -12.18 -14.58
N LEU A 44 8.03 -12.21 -13.37
CA LEU A 44 9.48 -12.08 -13.19
C LEU A 44 10.18 -13.39 -13.54
N GLN A 45 11.27 -13.27 -14.30
CA GLN A 45 12.05 -14.42 -14.78
C GLN A 45 13.46 -14.47 -14.17
N THR A 46 13.99 -13.32 -13.74
CA THR A 46 15.37 -13.23 -13.26
C THR A 46 15.47 -12.64 -11.86
N ARG A 47 16.58 -12.95 -11.18
CA ARG A 47 16.88 -12.41 -9.85
C ARG A 47 17.08 -10.89 -9.89
N ASP A 48 17.65 -10.36 -10.97
CA ASP A 48 17.84 -8.92 -11.14
C ASP A 48 16.51 -8.18 -11.28
N GLN A 49 15.56 -8.74 -12.03
CA GLN A 49 14.20 -8.20 -12.12
C GLN A 49 13.53 -8.20 -10.75
N LEU A 50 13.64 -9.28 -9.98
CA LEU A 50 13.14 -9.32 -8.60
C LEU A 50 13.73 -8.18 -7.77
N ILE A 51 15.06 -8.03 -7.74
CA ILE A 51 15.71 -6.99 -6.95
C ILE A 51 15.22 -5.60 -7.36
N GLN A 52 15.13 -5.30 -8.66
CA GLN A 52 14.66 -4.01 -9.15
C GLN A 52 13.22 -3.72 -8.73
N PHE A 53 12.29 -4.63 -8.99
CA PHE A 53 10.87 -4.45 -8.69
C PHE A 53 10.59 -4.37 -7.19
N GLU A 54 11.22 -5.24 -6.39
CA GLU A 54 11.09 -5.22 -4.93
C GLU A 54 11.69 -3.94 -4.34
N SER A 55 12.81 -3.44 -4.87
CA SER A 55 13.40 -2.17 -4.42
C SER A 55 12.49 -0.97 -4.70
N VAL A 56 11.86 -0.93 -5.88
CA VAL A 56 10.87 0.10 -6.23
C VAL A 56 9.66 0.02 -5.32
N ALA A 57 9.13 -1.18 -5.05
CA ALA A 57 8.01 -1.36 -4.14
C ALA A 57 8.33 -0.93 -2.71
N LEU A 58 9.51 -1.27 -2.20
CA LEU A 58 9.99 -0.81 -0.89
C LEU A 58 10.08 0.71 -0.82
N ALA A 59 10.64 1.35 -1.85
CA ALA A 59 10.76 2.81 -1.92
C ALA A 59 9.39 3.50 -1.94
N ILE A 60 8.45 2.99 -2.74
CA ILE A 60 7.07 3.51 -2.81
C ILE A 60 6.36 3.34 -1.46
N ASN A 61 6.48 2.18 -0.81
CA ASN A 61 5.89 1.94 0.52
C ASN A 61 6.52 2.85 1.59
N PHE A 62 7.82 3.12 1.51
CA PHE A 62 8.50 4.03 2.44
C PHE A 62 8.05 5.49 2.26
N LEU A 63 7.89 5.92 1.01
CA LEU A 63 7.30 7.22 0.69
C LEU A 63 5.87 7.31 1.23
N PHE A 64 5.06 6.26 1.04
CA PHE A 64 3.70 6.22 1.55
C PHE A 64 3.65 6.30 3.08
N LEU A 65 4.49 5.52 3.76
CA LEU A 65 4.64 5.57 5.22
C LEU A 65 4.95 7.00 5.69
N SER A 66 5.91 7.65 5.04
CA SER A 66 6.29 9.03 5.35
C SER A 66 5.08 9.98 5.22
N LEU A 67 4.30 9.85 4.15
CA LEU A 67 3.11 10.68 3.91
C LEU A 67 2.04 10.49 4.98
N ILE A 68 1.73 9.24 5.38
CA ILE A 68 0.70 8.99 6.40
C ILE A 68 1.13 9.48 7.79
N LEU A 69 2.44 9.39 8.13
CA LEU A 69 2.99 9.93 9.37
C LEU A 69 2.89 11.45 9.40
N ILE A 70 3.22 12.12 8.30
CA ILE A 70 3.07 13.58 8.18
C ILE A 70 1.58 13.96 8.26
N LYS A 71 0.69 13.23 7.58
CA LYS A 71 -0.76 13.48 7.64
C LYS A 71 -1.27 13.38 9.07
N LYS A 72 -0.89 12.35 9.84
CA LYS A 72 -1.25 12.23 11.26
C LYS A 72 -0.84 13.44 12.08
N LYS A 73 0.43 13.86 11.97
CA LYS A 73 0.96 15.05 12.68
C LYS A 73 0.21 16.33 12.31
N ARG A 74 -0.21 16.47 11.05
CA ARG A 74 -0.93 17.65 10.54
C ARG A 74 -2.37 17.71 11.05
N VAL A 75 -3.06 16.57 11.06
CA VAL A 75 -4.41 16.44 11.64
C VAL A 75 -4.39 16.76 13.15
N ASP A 76 -3.39 16.26 13.88
CA ASP A 76 -3.25 16.58 15.31
C ASP A 76 -3.05 18.09 15.57
N LYS A 77 -2.37 18.77 14.64
CA LYS A 77 -2.17 20.23 14.67
C LYS A 77 -3.32 21.02 14.04
N LYS A 78 -4.42 20.37 13.64
CA LYS A 78 -5.57 20.97 12.93
C LYS A 78 -5.16 21.79 11.70
N ALA A 79 -4.11 21.35 11.00
CA ALA A 79 -3.54 22.06 9.85
C ALA A 79 -3.74 21.23 8.57
N SER A 80 -4.52 21.76 7.62
CA SER A 80 -4.69 21.13 6.32
C SER A 80 -3.51 21.43 5.39
N HIS A 81 -3.04 20.44 4.64
CA HIS A 81 -2.00 20.65 3.62
C HIS A 81 -2.44 20.03 2.28
N PRO A 82 -2.81 20.85 1.27
CA PRO A 82 -3.41 20.36 0.03
C PRO A 82 -2.49 19.39 -0.72
N LEU A 83 -1.18 19.62 -0.68
CA LEU A 83 -0.20 18.74 -1.34
C LEU A 83 -0.20 17.31 -0.76
N ILE A 84 -0.34 17.15 0.56
CA ILE A 84 -0.38 15.81 1.19
C ILE A 84 -1.65 15.10 0.78
N THR A 85 -2.79 15.81 0.77
CA THR A 85 -4.06 15.25 0.31
C THR A 85 -3.99 14.82 -1.16
N LEU A 86 -3.34 15.61 -2.03
CA LEU A 86 -3.11 15.23 -3.42
C LEU A 86 -2.32 13.93 -3.54
N PHE A 87 -1.17 13.82 -2.84
CA PHE A 87 -0.37 12.60 -2.86
C PHE A 87 -1.15 11.39 -2.31
N LEU A 88 -1.94 11.55 -1.25
CA LEU A 88 -2.77 10.46 -0.74
C LEU A 88 -3.78 9.98 -1.79
N TRP A 89 -4.39 10.88 -2.58
CA TRP A 89 -5.26 10.49 -3.69
C TRP A 89 -4.52 9.77 -4.82
N LEU A 90 -3.27 10.15 -5.11
CA LEU A 90 -2.43 9.39 -6.05
C LEU A 90 -2.18 7.96 -5.53
N PHE A 91 -1.94 7.79 -4.22
CA PHE A 91 -1.82 6.48 -3.61
C PHE A 91 -3.13 5.68 -3.62
N VAL A 92 -4.29 6.33 -3.48
CA VAL A 92 -5.59 5.66 -3.67
C VAL A 92 -5.70 5.10 -5.08
N ALA A 93 -5.35 5.88 -6.11
CA ALA A 93 -5.37 5.42 -7.49
C ALA A 93 -4.40 4.24 -7.69
N LEU A 94 -3.17 4.34 -7.16
CA LEU A 94 -2.16 3.28 -7.23
C LEU A 94 -2.63 1.98 -6.56
N PHE A 95 -3.19 2.03 -5.35
CA PHE A 95 -3.67 0.83 -4.67
C PHE A 95 -4.94 0.25 -5.30
N THR A 96 -5.78 1.08 -5.90
CA THR A 96 -6.91 0.62 -6.70
C THR A 96 -6.42 -0.14 -7.94
N LEU A 97 -5.43 0.41 -8.64
CA LEU A 97 -4.79 -0.26 -9.77
C LEU A 97 -4.14 -1.57 -9.35
N ASN A 98 -3.45 -1.62 -8.21
CA ASN A 98 -2.89 -2.86 -7.67
C ASN A 98 -3.99 -3.88 -7.34
N THR A 99 -5.14 -3.44 -6.84
CA THR A 99 -6.29 -4.33 -6.58
C THR A 99 -6.81 -4.95 -7.86
N VAL A 100 -6.92 -4.15 -8.93
CA VAL A 100 -7.29 -4.66 -10.26
C VAL A 100 -6.22 -5.62 -10.79
N GLY A 101 -4.93 -5.29 -10.66
CA GLY A 101 -3.83 -6.17 -11.04
C GLY A 101 -3.88 -7.53 -10.32
N ASN A 102 -4.10 -7.53 -9.00
CA ASN A 102 -4.19 -8.74 -8.19
C ASN A 102 -5.43 -9.58 -8.51
N LEU A 103 -6.56 -8.95 -8.90
CA LEU A 103 -7.75 -9.65 -9.39
C LEU A 103 -7.52 -10.36 -10.73
N LEU A 104 -6.63 -9.80 -11.56
CA LEU A 104 -6.26 -10.36 -12.86
C LEU A 104 -5.05 -11.30 -12.79
N ALA A 105 -4.44 -11.44 -11.62
CA ALA A 105 -3.28 -12.30 -11.43
C ALA A 105 -3.64 -13.77 -11.60
N LEU A 106 -2.74 -14.53 -12.23
CA LEU A 106 -2.88 -15.98 -12.38
C LEU A 106 -2.56 -16.74 -11.07
N ASN A 107 -1.92 -16.07 -10.10
CA ASN A 107 -1.49 -16.64 -8.84
C ASN A 107 -2.55 -16.49 -7.75
N SER A 108 -2.97 -17.60 -7.14
CA SER A 108 -3.96 -17.63 -6.05
C SER A 108 -3.52 -16.84 -4.80
N LEU A 109 -2.22 -16.73 -4.52
CA LEU A 109 -1.71 -15.93 -3.40
C LEU A 109 -2.06 -14.45 -3.59
N GLU A 110 -1.87 -13.91 -4.79
CA GLU A 110 -2.17 -12.51 -5.10
C GLU A 110 -3.67 -12.23 -5.09
N THR A 111 -4.47 -13.12 -5.66
CA THR A 111 -5.92 -12.98 -5.66
C THR A 111 -6.51 -13.08 -4.23
N ILE A 112 -6.03 -13.99 -3.40
CA ILE A 112 -6.64 -14.27 -2.08
C ILE A 112 -6.11 -13.35 -0.97
N ILE A 113 -4.81 -13.05 -0.97
CA ILE A 113 -4.18 -12.28 0.11
C ILE A 113 -3.96 -10.83 -0.31
N PHE A 114 -3.34 -10.60 -1.48
CA PHE A 114 -2.96 -9.25 -1.87
C PHE A 114 -4.14 -8.40 -2.35
N THR A 115 -5.16 -8.99 -2.98
CA THR A 115 -6.36 -8.26 -3.37
C THR A 115 -7.10 -7.60 -2.20
N PRO A 116 -7.51 -8.32 -1.13
CA PRO A 116 -8.16 -7.66 0.00
C PRO A 116 -7.22 -6.69 0.70
N LEU A 117 -5.92 -6.97 0.73
CA LEU A 117 -4.92 -6.08 1.30
C LEU A 117 -4.82 -4.75 0.55
N THR A 118 -4.69 -4.76 -0.78
CA THR A 118 -4.60 -3.54 -1.60
C THR A 118 -5.94 -2.80 -1.64
N PHE A 119 -7.06 -3.51 -1.56
CA PHE A 119 -8.37 -2.89 -1.42
C PHE A 119 -8.48 -2.11 -0.09
N LEU A 120 -8.06 -2.72 1.03
CA LEU A 120 -8.04 -2.05 2.33
C LEU A 120 -7.07 -0.87 2.35
N LEU A 121 -5.91 -0.98 1.70
CA LEU A 121 -5.00 0.14 1.49
C LEU A 121 -5.69 1.29 0.76
N ALA A 122 -6.36 1.03 -0.37
CA ALA A 122 -7.08 2.06 -1.10
C ALA A 122 -8.17 2.72 -0.24
N LEU A 123 -8.97 1.90 0.46
CA LEU A 123 -10.08 2.36 1.30
C LEU A 123 -9.61 3.24 2.46
N PHE A 124 -8.63 2.79 3.24
CA PHE A 124 -8.13 3.56 4.38
C PHE A 124 -7.31 4.76 3.96
N THR A 125 -6.60 4.69 2.82
CA THR A 125 -5.91 5.87 2.27
C THR A 125 -6.91 6.94 1.85
N ALA A 126 -8.01 6.57 1.18
CA ALA A 126 -9.09 7.49 0.84
C ALA A 126 -9.70 8.11 2.11
N ARG A 127 -9.86 7.31 3.18
CA ARG A 127 -10.31 7.82 4.47
C ARG A 127 -9.38 8.88 5.05
N LEU A 128 -8.07 8.68 4.99
CA LEU A 128 -7.07 9.65 5.44
C LEU A 128 -7.06 10.92 4.56
N ALA A 129 -7.22 10.77 3.25
CA ALA A 129 -7.26 11.89 2.30
C ALA A 129 -8.46 12.83 2.52
N LEU A 130 -9.60 12.27 2.94
CA LEU A 130 -10.82 13.02 3.23
C LEU A 130 -10.81 13.75 4.58
N GLU A 131 -9.88 13.43 5.48
CA GLU A 131 -9.72 14.12 6.76
C GLU A 131 -9.12 15.50 6.53
N LYS A 132 -9.62 16.54 7.22
CA LYS A 132 -9.15 17.91 7.06
C LYS A 132 -7.88 18.15 7.88
#